data_AF-A0A4Q2E872-F1
#
_entry.id   AF-A0A4Q2E872-F1
#
_cell.length_a   1.000
_cell.length_b   1.000
_cell.length_c   1.000
_cell.angle_alpha   90.00
_cell.angle_beta   90.00
_cell.angle_gamma   90.00
#
_symmetry.space_group_name_H-M   'P 1'
#
loop_
_entity.id
_entity.type
_entity.pdbx_description
1 polymer ?
#
loop_
_entity_poly.entity_id
_entity_poly.type
_entity_poly.pdbx_seq_one_letter_code
_entity_poly.pdbx_strand_id
1 'polypeptide(L)' 'MGTFIKGWKVMLLTKEGHDSGKAPEQVGWQISDEPDIRDGVLIIKNGLDTHGVPLSIIHGFSIEAVKAE' A
#
# COMPACT_ATOMS: atom_id res chain seq x y z
N MET A 1 -26.44 -10.25 3.50
CA MET A 1 -25.14 -10.80 3.92
C MET A 1 -24.10 -9.74 3.64
N GLY A 2 -23.55 -9.10 4.67
CA GLY A 2 -22.58 -8.02 4.49
C GLY A 2 -21.23 -8.58 4.08
N THR A 3 -20.57 -7.95 3.10
CA THR A 3 -19.17 -8.26 2.78
C THR A 3 -18.31 -7.83 3.96
N PHE A 4 -17.68 -8.78 4.64
CA PHE A 4 -16.73 -8.48 5.71
C PHE A 4 -15.38 -8.14 5.09
N ILE A 5 -14.88 -6.93 5.33
CA ILE A 5 -13.52 -6.53 4.93
C ILE A 5 -12.59 -6.98 6.05
N LYS A 6 -11.63 -7.86 5.73
CA LYS A 6 -10.63 -8.38 6.68
C LYS A 6 -9.52 -7.36 6.93
N GLY A 7 -9.30 -6.46 5.98
CA GLY A 7 -8.33 -5.39 6.01
C GLY A 7 -8.03 -4.90 4.60
N TRP A 8 -6.96 -4.14 4.46
CA TRP A 8 -6.58 -3.48 3.22
C TRP A 8 -5.12 -3.77 2.91
N LYS A 9 -4.86 -4.22 1.69
CA LYS A 9 -3.49 -4.39 1.19
C LYS A 9 -3.01 -3.07 0.57
N VAL A 10 -1.75 -2.74 0.82
CA VAL A 10 -1.10 -1.57 0.21
C VAL A 10 -0.31 -2.06 -0.99
N MET A 11 -0.70 -1.62 -2.18
CA MET A 11 0.02 -1.88 -3.42
C MET A 11 0.85 -0.67 -3.79
N LEU A 12 2.08 -0.88 -4.24
CA LEU A 12 3.02 0.18 -4.56
C LEU A 12 3.67 -0.06 -5.92
N LEU A 13 3.79 1.00 -6.72
CA LEU A 13 4.60 1.04 -7.91
C LEU A 13 5.59 2.19 -7.79
N THR A 14 6.88 1.86 -7.76
CA THR A 14 7.95 2.86 -7.81
C THR A 14 8.14 3.39 -9.23
N LYS A 15 8.75 4.57 -9.37
CA LYS A 15 9.11 5.15 -10.68
C LYS A 15 9.99 4.21 -11.49
N GLU A 16 11.02 3.65 -10.87
CA GLU A 16 11.89 2.66 -11.50
C GLU A 16 11.12 1.40 -11.94
N GLY A 17 10.19 0.93 -11.11
CA GLY A 17 9.33 -0.20 -11.45
C GLY A 17 8.46 0.08 -12.66
N HIS A 18 7.80 1.25 -12.69
CA HIS A 18 7.01 1.69 -13.83
C HIS A 18 7.84 1.78 -15.11
N ASP A 19 9.01 2.42 -15.05
CA ASP A 19 9.90 2.63 -16.20
C ASP A 19 10.47 1.30 -16.73
N SER A 20 10.56 0.28 -15.87
CA SER A 20 10.96 -1.09 -16.23
C SER A 20 9.79 -1.98 -16.67
N GLY A 21 8.56 -1.45 -16.74
CA GLY A 21 7.36 -2.20 -17.11
C GLY A 21 6.83 -3.17 -16.05
N LYS A 22 7.18 -2.98 -14.77
CA LYS A 22 6.69 -3.81 -13.65
C LYS A 22 5.27 -3.41 -13.25
N ALA A 23 4.53 -4.39 -12.72
CA ALA A 23 3.25 -4.15 -12.08
C ALA A 23 3.43 -3.67 -10.62
N PRO A 24 2.42 -2.99 -10.03
CA PRO A 24 2.43 -2.69 -8.60
C PRO A 24 2.54 -3.96 -7.75
N GLU A 25 3.29 -3.89 -6.66
CA GLU A 25 3.50 -5.02 -5.74
C GLU A 25 2.89 -4.75 -4.36
N GLN A 26 2.51 -5.81 -3.66
CA GLN A 26 2.00 -5.68 -2.30
C GLN A 26 3.17 -5.46 -1.34
N VAL A 27 3.18 -4.30 -0.68
CA VAL A 27 4.25 -3.90 0.25
C VAL A 27 3.82 -3.92 1.71
N GLY A 28 2.51 -4.02 1.98
CA GLY A 28 2.01 -4.07 3.34
C GLY A 28 0.51 -4.30 3.45
N TRP A 29 0.05 -4.24 4.69
CA TRP A 29 -1.32 -4.46 5.14
C TRP A 29 -1.70 -3.48 6.24
N GLN A 30 -2.89 -2.92 6.14
CA GLN A 30 -3.43 -1.97 7.09
C GLN A 30 -4.91 -2.22 7.38
N ILE A 31 -5.37 -1.66 8.51
CA ILE A 31 -6.74 -1.84 9.00
C ILE A 31 -7.68 -0.78 8.41
N SER A 32 -7.15 0.39 8.03
CA SER A 32 -7.89 1.49 7.42
C SER A 32 -7.75 1.48 5.89
N ASP A 33 -8.75 2.01 5.19
CA ASP A 33 -8.68 2.34 3.75
C ASP A 33 -7.91 3.62 3.45
N GLU A 34 -7.61 4.41 4.48
CA GLU A 34 -6.88 5.66 4.33
C GLU A 34 -5.36 5.44 4.32
N PRO A 35 -4.63 6.09 3.41
CA PRO A 35 -3.17 6.09 3.44
C PRO A 35 -2.64 6.93 4.60
N ASP A 36 -1.66 6.40 5.34
CA ASP A 36 -0.91 7.17 6.32
C ASP A 36 0.29 7.83 5.64
N ILE A 37 0.17 9.13 5.33
CA ILE A 37 1.23 9.92 4.70
C ILE A 37 1.70 11.00 5.69
N ARG A 38 3.01 11.04 5.95
CA ARG A 38 3.63 12.02 6.86
C ARG A 38 4.90 12.55 6.24
N ASP A 39 5.07 13.87 6.22
CA ASP A 39 6.29 14.55 5.76
C ASP A 39 6.78 14.08 4.38
N GLY A 40 5.85 13.80 3.46
CA GLY A 40 6.18 13.33 2.11
C GLY A 40 6.61 11.86 2.05
N VAL A 41 6.28 11.07 3.07
CA VAL A 41 6.56 9.62 3.17
C VAL A 41 5.25 8.87 3.37
N LEU A 42 5.02 7.84 2.55
CA LEU A 42 3.95 6.87 2.74
C LEU A 42 4.39 5.87 3.81
N ILE A 43 3.66 5.80 4.92
CA ILE A 43 3.90 4.89 6.03
C ILE A 43 3.16 3.58 5.74
N ILE A 44 3.93 2.49 5.65
CA ILE A 44 3.43 1.16 5.32
C ILE A 44 3.66 0.25 6.51
N LYS A 45 2.59 -0.40 6.96
CA LYS A 45 2.62 -1.41 8.02
C LYS A 45 2.58 -2.80 7.39
N ASN A 46 3.37 -3.72 7.89
CA ASN A 46 3.34 -5.12 7.50
C ASN A 46 3.50 -5.99 8.75
N GLY A 47 2.39 -6.35 9.38
CA GLY A 47 2.41 -6.99 10.69
C GLY A 47 2.94 -6.05 11.77
N LEU A 48 4.06 -6.42 12.40
CA LEU A 48 4.74 -5.60 13.41
C LEU A 48 5.76 -4.64 12.79
N ASP A 49 6.12 -4.82 11.52
CA ASP A 49 7.07 -3.96 10.83
C ASP A 49 6.38 -2.72 10.28
N THR A 50 7.00 -1.56 10.50
CA THR A 50 6.57 -0.29 9.92
C THR A 50 7.74 0.32 9.17
N HIS A 51 7.53 0.63 7.89
CA HIS A 51 8.53 1.27 7.06
C HIS A 51 7.92 2.45 6.31
N GLY A 52 8.76 3.41 5.94
CA GLY A 52 8.37 4.59 5.19
C GLY A 52 8.92 4.54 3.77
N VAL A 53 8.09 4.86 2.79
CA VAL A 53 8.49 5.00 1.39
C VAL A 53 8.32 6.46 0.97
N PRO A 54 9.40 7.15 0.55
CA PRO A 54 9.30 8.54 0.10
C PRO A 54 8.37 8.68 -1.12
N LEU A 55 7.44 9.63 -1.09
CA LEU A 55 6.55 9.92 -2.22
C LEU A 55 7.33 10.33 -3.48
N SER A 56 8.55 10.84 -3.33
CA SER A 56 9.42 11.24 -4.43
C SER A 56 9.83 10.09 -5.35
N ILE A 57 9.85 8.85 -4.85
CA ILE A 57 10.22 7.64 -5.62
C ILE A 57 9.00 6.81 -6.05
N ILE A 58 7.81 7.17 -5.59
CA ILE A 58 6.55 6.49 -5.91
C ILE A 58 6.02 7.02 -7.23
N HIS A 59 5.67 6.11 -8.14
CA HIS A 59 4.89 6.43 -9.34
C HIS A 59 3.39 6.41 -9.02
N GLY A 60 2.94 5.39 -8.30
CA GLY A 60 1.56 5.28 -7.81
C GLY A 60 1.44 4.26 -6.69
N PHE A 61 0.36 4.36 -5.90
CA PHE A 61 0.00 3.37 -4.90
C PHE A 61 -1.52 3.22 -4.81
N SER A 62 -2.00 2.07 -4.33
CA SER A 62 -3.42 1.82 -4.07
C SER A 62 -3.61 1.10 -2.73
N ILE A 63 -4.77 1.30 -2.13
CA ILE A 63 -5.22 0.61 -0.92
C ILE A 63 -6.44 -0.20 -1.31
N GLU A 64 -6.31 -1.52 -1.27
CA GLU A 64 -7.29 -2.43 -1.85
C GLU A 64 -7.93 -3.29 -0.76
N ALA A 65 -9.27 -3.28 -0.71
CA ALA A 65 -10.03 -4.06 0.25
C ALA A 65 -9.79 -5.56 0.03
N VAL A 66 -9.50 -6.28 1.11
CA VAL A 66 -9.44 -7.75 1.08
C VAL A 66 -10.66 -8.30 1.80
N LYS A 67 -11.46 -9.06 1.05
CA LYS A 67 -12.67 -9.70 1.56
C LYS A 67 -12.27 -10.87 2.47
N ALA A 68 -12.96 -11.02 3.59
CA ALA A 68 -12.94 -12.25 4.35
C ALA A 68 -13.73 -13.31 3.58
N GLU A 69 -13.12 -14.48 3.38
CA GLU A 69 -13.80 -15.68 2.85
C GLU A 69 -14.76 -16.27 3.88
#